data_AF-A0A0A0D9R0-F1
#
_entry.id   AF-A0A0A0D9R0-F1
#
_cell.length_a   1.000
_cell.length_b   1.000
_cell.length_c   1.000
_cell.angle_alpha   90.00
_cell.angle_beta   90.00
_cell.angle_gamma   90.00
#
_symmetry.space_group_name_H-M   'P 1'
#
loop_
_entity.id
_entity.type
_entity.pdbx_description
1 polymer ?
#
loop_
_entity_poly.entity_id
_entity_poly.type
_entity_poly.pdbx_seq_one_letter_code
_entity_poly.pdbx_strand_id
1 'polypeptide(L)' 'PPEEITARFAAAGLPESGPVTASCGSGITACVLALGLHRIGREDAAVYDGSWAEWGMPGDTPVETGPARMRS' A
#
# COMPACT_ATOMS: atom_id res chain seq x y z
N PRO A 1 19.03 -3.47 0.17
CA PRO A 1 19.58 -2.56 -0.87
C PRO A 1 18.45 -1.96 -1.73
N PRO A 2 18.58 -0.77 -2.32
CA PRO A 2 17.52 -0.15 -3.13
C PRO A 2 16.98 -1.06 -4.24
N GLU A 3 17.85 -1.83 -4.90
CA GLU A 3 17.50 -2.78 -5.96
C GLU A 3 16.58 -3.92 -5.47
N GLU A 4 16.79 -4.41 -4.25
CA GLU A 4 15.89 -5.41 -3.65
C GLU A 4 14.51 -4.82 -3.31
N ILE A 5 14.47 -3.54 -2.92
CA ILE A 5 13.21 -2.86 -2.61
C ILE A 5 12.40 -2.70 -3.89
N THR A 6 13.04 -2.24 -4.97
CA THR A 6 12.43 -2.17 -6.31
C THR A 6 11.91 -3.53 -6.75
N ALA A 7 12.73 -4.59 -6.63
CA ALA A 7 12.34 -5.94 -7.01
C ALA A 7 11.12 -6.46 -6.21
N ARG A 8 11.06 -6.18 -4.90
CA ARG A 8 9.92 -6.57 -4.06
C ARG A 8 8.63 -5.85 -4.45
N PHE A 9 8.68 -4.55 -4.73
CA PHE A 9 7.51 -3.81 -5.19
C PHE A 9 7.05 -4.25 -6.58
N ALA A 10 7.98 -4.50 -7.51
CA ALA A 10 7.66 -5.02 -8.83
C ALA A 10 7.01 -6.42 -8.77
N ALA A 11 7.56 -7.32 -7.95
CA ALA A 11 6.99 -8.65 -7.72
C ALA A 11 5.59 -8.60 -7.07
N ALA A 12 5.29 -7.55 -6.30
CA ALA A 12 3.97 -7.29 -5.73
C ALA A 12 2.98 -6.67 -6.75
N GLY A 13 3.41 -6.43 -7.99
CA GLY A 13 2.59 -5.86 -9.05
C GLY A 13 2.44 -4.34 -8.99
N LEU A 14 3.34 -3.64 -8.29
CA LEU A 14 3.35 -2.17 -8.29
C LEU A 14 3.73 -1.66 -9.69
N PRO A 15 2.93 -0.74 -10.29
CA PRO A 15 3.28 -0.15 -11.57
C PRO A 15 4.56 0.69 -11.45
N GLU A 16 5.32 0.75 -12.55
CA GLU A 16 6.59 1.50 -12.62
C GLU A 16 6.41 2.99 -12.33
N SER A 17 5.25 3.55 -12.69
CA SER A 17 4.91 4.97 -12.52
C SER A 17 3.47 5.18 -12.03
N GLY A 18 3.18 6.41 -11.60
CA GLY A 18 1.87 6.83 -11.10
C GLY A 18 1.79 6.88 -9.57
N PRO A 19 0.78 7.59 -9.04
CA PRO A 19 0.66 7.80 -7.60
C PRO A 19 0.42 6.48 -6.86
N VAL A 20 1.01 6.35 -5.67
CA VAL A 20 0.80 5.20 -4.78
C VAL A 20 0.34 5.69 -3.43
N THR A 21 -0.72 5.08 -2.91
CA THR A 21 -1.19 5.31 -1.54
C THR A 21 -1.04 4.03 -0.75
N ALA A 22 -0.22 4.05 0.30
CA ALA A 22 -0.05 2.94 1.20
C ALA A 22 -1.08 3.00 2.34
N SER A 23 -1.60 1.86 2.75
CA SER A 23 -2.50 1.71 3.91
C SER A 23 -2.19 0.42 4.66
N CYS A 24 -2.66 0.34 5.91
CA CYS A 24 -2.61 -0.90 6.69
C CYS A 24 -3.82 -1.00 7.63
N GLY A 25 -3.65 -1.57 8.82
CA GLY A 25 -4.69 -1.58 9.85
C GLY A 25 -4.92 -0.20 10.48
N SER A 26 -3.83 0.52 10.79
CA SER A 26 -3.84 1.73 11.63
C SER A 26 -2.93 2.85 11.12
N GLY A 27 -2.52 2.82 9.85
CA GLY A 27 -1.59 3.79 9.25
C GLY A 27 -0.10 3.54 9.54
N ILE A 28 0.27 2.97 10.70
CA ILE A 28 1.68 2.88 11.13
C ILE A 28 2.57 2.09 10.17
N THR A 29 2.19 0.86 9.81
CA THR A 29 3.01 0.03 8.90
C THR A 29 3.03 0.58 7.47
N ALA A 30 2.02 1.36 7.06
CA ALA A 30 1.99 2.00 5.75
C ALA A 30 3.15 2.99 5.56
N CYS A 31 3.59 3.65 6.64
CA CYS A 31 4.76 4.54 6.62
C CYS A 31 6.05 3.81 6.21
N VAL A 32 6.20 2.52 6.52
CA VAL A 32 7.37 1.73 6.11
C VAL A 32 7.38 1.52 4.59
N LEU A 33 6.21 1.29 3.99
CA LEU A 33 6.08 1.18 2.54
C LEU A 33 6.38 2.52 1.86
N ALA A 34 5.83 3.62 2.37
CA ALA A 34 6.12 4.97 1.85
C ALA A 34 7.62 5.32 1.95
N LEU A 35 8.28 4.97 3.06
CA LEU A 35 9.73 5.14 3.20
C LEU A 35 10.50 4.28 2.18
N GLY A 36 10.09 3.04 1.97
CA GLY A 36 10.70 2.15 0.98
C GLY A 36 10.60 2.73 -0.44
N LEU A 37 9.43 3.26 -0.80
CA LEU A 37 9.19 3.94 -2.08
C LEU A 37 10.06 5.19 -2.22
N HIS A 38 10.12 6.03 -1.19
CA HIS A 38 10.99 7.20 -1.18
C HIS A 38 12.47 6.82 -1.39
N ARG A 39 12.94 5.72 -0.78
CA ARG A 39 14.32 5.23 -0.95
C ARG A 39 14.66 4.77 -2.36
N ILE A 40 13.67 4.48 -3.20
CA ILE A 40 13.86 4.11 -4.62
C ILE A 40 13.45 5.25 -5.58
N GLY A 41 13.31 6.48 -5.09
CA GLY A 41 12.99 7.67 -5.89
C GLY A 41 11.51 7.89 -6.18
N ARG A 42 10.62 7.13 -5.55
CA ARG A 42 9.15 7.32 -5.63
C ARG A 42 8.69 8.25 -4.52
N GLU A 43 8.90 9.55 -4.71
CA GLU A 43 8.58 10.60 -3.73
C GLU A 43 7.10 10.99 -3.71
N ASP A 44 6.31 10.48 -4.66
CA ASP A 44 4.88 10.71 -4.82
C ASP A 44 4.00 9.74 -3.99
N ALA A 45 4.62 8.90 -3.16
CA ALA A 45 3.92 7.97 -2.29
C ALA A 45 3.21 8.70 -1.13
N ALA A 46 1.90 8.48 -1.00
CA ALA A 46 1.08 8.97 0.10
C ALA A 46 0.79 7.86 1.11
N VAL A 47 0.46 8.24 2.35
CA VAL A 47 -0.05 7.34 3.38
C VAL A 47 -1.52 7.68 3.64
N TYR A 48 -2.39 6.68 3.56
CA TYR A 48 -3.75 6.78 4.07
C TYR A 48 -3.73 6.47 5.57
N ASP A 49 -3.66 7.53 6.38
CA ASP A 49 -3.46 7.45 7.84
C ASP A 49 -4.62 6.71 8.54
N GLY A 50 -5.87 7.03 8.18
CA GLY A 50 -7.05 6.37 8.74
C GLY A 50 -7.12 4.88 8.43
N SER A 51 -6.59 4.45 7.28
CA SER A 51 -6.36 3.03 6.97
C SER A 51 -7.63 2.19 7.17
N TRP A 52 -7.51 0.91 7.51
CA TRP A 52 -8.67 0.06 7.82
C TRP A 52 -9.47 0.57 9.04
N ALA A 53 -8.80 1.15 10.04
CA ALA A 53 -9.46 1.69 11.23
C ALA A 53 -10.51 2.76 10.91
N GLU A 54 -10.30 3.54 9.85
CA GLU A 54 -11.29 4.47 9.31
C GLU A 54 -12.22 3.81 8.29
N TRP A 55 -11.67 3.11 7.28
CA TRP A 55 -12.47 2.55 6.18
C TRP A 55 -13.50 1.50 6.63
N GLY A 56 -13.13 0.70 7.64
CA GLY A 56 -13.95 -0.39 8.17
C GLY A 56 -14.98 0.04 9.22
N MET A 57 -15.08 1.33 9.52
CA MET A 57 -16.14 1.86 10.39
C MET A 57 -17.53 1.65 9.74
N PRO A 58 -18.60 1.53 10.54
CA PRO A 58 -19.96 1.43 10.01
C PRO A 58 -20.27 2.57 9.02
N GLY A 59 -20.65 2.22 7.80
CA GLY A 59 -20.93 3.17 6.72
C GLY A 59 -21.16 2.44 5.38
N ASP A 60 -21.18 3.21 4.29
CA ASP A 60 -21.45 2.71 2.93
C ASP A 60 -20.17 2.34 2.16
N THR A 61 -19.01 2.29 2.83
CA THR A 61 -17.75 1.87 2.22
C THR A 61 -17.80 0.40 1.85
N PRO A 62 -17.47 0.04 0.59
CA PRO A 62 -17.49 -1.36 0.17
C PRO A 62 -16.38 -2.14 0.89
N VAL A 63 -16.71 -3.36 1.31
CA VAL A 63 -15.81 -4.28 2.01
C VAL A 63 -15.96 -5.69 1.43
N GLU A 64 -14.84 -6.34 1.16
CA GLU A 64 -14.80 -7.77 0.84
C GLU A 64 -14.29 -8.57 2.04
N THR A 65 -14.84 -9.77 2.26
CA THR A 65 -14.42 -10.70 3.32
C THR A 65 -14.23 -12.11 2.77
N GLY A 66 -13.40 -12.91 3.44
CA GLY A 66 -13.11 -14.29 3.04
C GLY A 66 -11.71 -14.45 2.43
N PRO A 67 -11.39 -15.63 1.87
CA PRO A 67 -10.08 -15.86 1.26
C PRO A 67 -9.81 -14.91 0.10
N ALA A 68 -8.57 -14.44 -0.03
CA ALA A 68 -8.15 -13.63 -1.15
C ALA A 68 -8.38 -14.40 -2.47
N ARG A 69 -8.99 -13.75 -3.46
CA ARG A 69 -9.09 -14.30 -4.80
C ARG A 69 -7.71 -14.29 -5.43
N MET A 70 -7.20 -15.46 -5.82
CA MET A 70 -6.00 -15.53 -6.64
C MET A 70 -6.31 -14.86 -7.99
N ARG A 71 -5.51 -13.85 -8.35
CA ARG A 71 -5.54 -13.28 -9.70
C ARG A 71 -4.93 -14.32 -10.63
N SER A 72 -5.68 -14.72 -11.67
CA SER A 72 -5.24 -15.62 -12.75
C SER A 72 -4.22 -14.96 -13.65
#